data_AF-A0A316PDV8-F1
#
_entry.id   AF-A0A316PDV8-F1
#
_cell.length_a   1.000
_cell.length_b   1.000
_cell.length_c   1.000
_cell.angle_alpha   90.00
_cell.angle_beta   90.00
_cell.angle_gamma   90.00
#
_symmetry.space_group_name_H-M   'P 1'
#
loop_
_entity.id
_entity.type
_entity.pdbx_description
1 polymer ?
#
loop_
_entity_poly.entity_id
_entity_poly.type
_entity_poly.pdbx_seq_one_letter_code
_entity_poly.pdbx_strand_id
1 'polypeptide(L)'
;MTLLDLLRLIKRNIKLVIALPVICVLFAVAWSMFTQGSYTATASFVTNGDLALAQGLAAKEASSHSNAEMQVSCSSVSASKQIVIKATGSNSSACIEAANNVANSTVRQYKEASNNIIATVSEASYAVSNSSSVLKVALLAILVGLFLAVCFVVFIDGIKAPIRSREDIESSSKLPVLGNVPSSDGGERLLANLQFCHGTRPSTVAVVPIGVAMTAPVVARELAGALERSDVRVKLVKGSPHANKFQVSVPEDAAIVVSCEPLEAGMGAAYIAHGADVTVLCASEWADSRRQLVSVVRELGLAKAKIIGVAYLPEEKKPREPRRAKAPEGE
;
A
#
# COMPACT_ATOMS: atom_id res chain seq x y z
N MET A 1 5.15 -12.29 -3.51
CA MET A 1 5.79 -11.03 -3.08
C MET A 1 6.68 -11.35 -1.90
N THR A 2 7.96 -10.99 -1.94
CA THR A 2 8.84 -11.18 -0.78
C THR A 2 8.66 -10.02 0.21
N LEU A 3 9.03 -10.20 1.48
CA LEU A 3 9.02 -9.11 2.47
C LEU A 3 9.94 -7.95 2.06
N LEU A 4 11.02 -8.25 1.34
CA LEU A 4 11.94 -7.25 0.81
C LEU A 4 11.28 -6.41 -0.29
N ASP A 5 10.47 -7.02 -1.15
CA ASP A 5 9.69 -6.29 -2.16
C ASP A 5 8.70 -5.34 -1.51
N LEU A 6 8.01 -5.81 -0.46
CA LEU A 6 7.05 -5.00 0.28
C LEU A 6 7.75 -3.79 0.92
N LEU A 7 8.93 -3.96 1.50
CA LEU A 7 9.72 -2.86 2.06
C LEU A 7 10.18 -1.86 0.99
N ARG A 8 10.60 -2.33 -0.20
CA ARG A 8 10.95 -1.44 -1.31
C ARG A 8 9.73 -0.65 -1.78
N LEU A 9 8.59 -1.32 -1.91
CA LEU A 9 7.32 -0.72 -2.31
C LEU A 9 6.86 0.35 -1.30
N ILE A 10 6.91 0.06 0.01
CA ILE A 10 6.58 1.00 1.07
C ILE A 10 7.52 2.21 1.04
N LYS A 11 8.83 2.01 0.87
CA LYS A 11 9.80 3.12 0.77
C LYS A 11 9.51 4.04 -0.41
N ARG A 12 9.11 3.46 -1.56
CA ARG A 12 8.76 4.22 -2.76
C ARG A 12 7.48 5.05 -2.58
N ASN A 13 6.48 4.47 -1.92
CA ASN A 13 5.18 5.11 -1.70
C ASN A 13 5.03 5.68 -0.27
N ILE A 14 6.13 6.04 0.39
CA ILE A 14 6.11 6.41 1.82
C ILE A 14 5.23 7.64 2.10
N LYS A 15 5.13 8.57 1.14
CA LYS A 15 4.23 9.72 1.22
C LYS A 15 2.77 9.28 1.37
N LEU A 16 2.33 8.27 0.61
CA LEU A 16 0.98 7.71 0.71
C LEU A 16 0.78 6.95 2.02
N VAL A 17 1.80 6.18 2.42
CA VAL A 17 1.76 5.38 3.66
C VAL A 17 1.66 6.27 4.90
N ILE A 18 2.21 7.49 4.88
CA ILE A 18 2.09 8.46 5.98
C ILE A 18 0.82 9.31 5.84
N ALA A 19 0.46 9.74 4.63
CA ALA A 19 -0.69 10.61 4.42
C ALA A 19 -2.02 9.93 4.82
N LEU A 20 -2.21 8.66 4.47
CA LEU A 20 -3.48 7.97 4.73
C LEU A 20 -3.78 7.81 6.24
N PRO A 21 -2.86 7.34 7.10
CA PRO A 21 -3.09 7.31 8.54
C PRO A 21 -3.36 8.70 9.13
N VAL A 22 -2.67 9.74 8.67
CA VAL A 22 -2.90 11.12 9.15
C VAL A 22 -4.32 11.56 8.84
N ILE A 23 -4.82 11.30 7.62
CA ILE A 23 -6.21 11.59 7.24
C ILE A 23 -7.19 10.79 8.11
N CYS A 24 -6.94 9.50 8.34
CA CYS A 24 -7.78 8.67 9.21
C CYS A 24 -7.84 9.20 10.65
N VAL A 25 -6.72 9.67 11.19
CA VAL A 25 -6.67 10.27 12.54
C VAL A 25 -7.45 11.57 12.59
N LEU A 26 -7.25 12.47 11.61
CA LEU A 26 -8.00 13.74 11.55
C LEU A 26 -9.51 13.48 11.49
N PHE A 27 -9.93 12.50 10.68
CA PHE A 27 -11.32 12.08 10.59
C PHE A 27 -11.84 11.51 11.91
N ALA A 28 -11.07 10.61 12.55
CA ALA A 28 -11.48 9.99 13.81
C ALA A 28 -11.56 11.00 14.96
N VAL A 29 -10.65 11.98 15.02
CA VAL A 29 -10.68 13.06 16.02
C VAL A 29 -11.86 13.99 15.77
N ALA A 30 -12.10 14.42 14.52
CA ALA A 30 -13.25 15.24 14.16
C ALA A 30 -14.57 14.51 14.50
N TRP A 31 -14.66 13.22 14.19
CA TRP A 31 -15.80 12.39 14.54
C TRP A 31 -15.97 12.26 16.06
N SER A 32 -14.86 12.08 16.78
CA SER A 32 -14.88 12.01 18.24
C SER A 32 -15.31 13.32 18.91
N MET A 33 -15.05 14.47 18.28
CA MET A 33 -15.55 15.76 18.76
C MET A 33 -17.06 15.93 18.55
N PHE A 34 -17.63 15.23 17.55
CA PHE A 34 -19.06 15.25 17.27
C PHE A 34 -19.84 14.27 18.17
N THR A 35 -19.21 13.18 18.63
CA THR A 35 -19.83 12.25 19.58
C THR A 35 -19.85 12.84 20.99
N GLN A 36 -21.04 13.05 21.56
CA GLN A 36 -21.18 13.51 22.93
C GLN A 36 -20.67 12.46 23.93
N GLY A 37 -20.00 12.91 24.99
CA GLY A 37 -19.57 12.04 26.07
C GLY A 37 -20.79 11.44 26.79
N SER A 38 -20.79 10.12 26.99
CA SER A 38 -21.77 9.47 27.84
C SER A 38 -21.22 9.32 29.26
N TYR A 39 -22.05 9.60 30.25
CA TYR A 39 -21.80 9.40 31.66
C TYR A 39 -22.67 8.24 32.14
N THR A 40 -22.14 7.37 33.00
CA THR A 40 -22.91 6.31 33.63
C THR A 40 -22.90 6.48 35.14
N ALA A 41 -24.10 6.67 35.71
CA ALA A 41 -24.32 6.63 37.15
C ALA A 41 -24.88 5.25 37.54
N THR A 42 -24.43 4.72 38.68
CA THR A 42 -24.86 3.41 39.17
C THR A 42 -25.44 3.55 40.58
N ALA A 43 -26.74 3.31 40.71
CA ALA A 43 -27.42 3.16 42.00
C ALA A 43 -27.73 1.68 42.21
N SER A 44 -27.89 1.25 43.46
CA SER A 44 -28.29 -0.13 43.73
C SER A 44 -29.11 -0.24 44.99
N PHE A 45 -29.87 -1.32 45.14
CA PHE A 45 -30.53 -1.61 46.40
C PHE A 45 -30.47 -3.10 46.70
N VAL A 46 -30.41 -3.44 47.98
CA VAL A 46 -30.38 -4.84 48.46
C VAL A 46 -31.73 -5.16 49.08
N THR A 47 -32.25 -6.37 48.83
CA THR A 47 -33.53 -6.80 49.39
C THR A 47 -33.51 -8.22 49.95
N ASN A 48 -34.35 -8.47 50.96
CA ASN A 48 -34.59 -9.81 51.50
C ASN A 48 -35.64 -10.63 50.70
N GLY A 49 -36.46 -9.97 49.87
CA GLY A 49 -37.59 -10.57 49.14
C GLY A 49 -37.22 -11.33 47.86
N ASP A 50 -38.22 -11.56 47.00
CA ASP A 50 -38.06 -12.21 45.69
C ASP A 50 -37.32 -11.29 44.71
N LEU A 51 -36.13 -11.71 44.31
CA LEU A 51 -35.25 -10.97 43.41
C LEU A 51 -35.86 -10.79 42.01
N ALA A 52 -36.64 -11.78 41.53
CA ALA A 52 -37.24 -11.72 40.20
C ALA A 52 -38.34 -10.66 40.13
N LEU A 53 -39.18 -10.58 41.18
CA LEU A 53 -40.21 -9.55 41.29
C LEU A 53 -39.60 -8.16 41.40
N ALA A 54 -38.58 -8.00 42.27
CA ALA A 54 -37.88 -6.73 42.44
C ALA A 54 -37.18 -6.26 41.16
N GLN A 55 -36.57 -7.18 40.39
CA GLN A 55 -35.96 -6.86 39.10
C GLN A 55 -37.02 -6.50 38.05
N GLY A 56 -38.17 -7.18 38.04
CA GLY A 56 -39.27 -6.86 37.12
C GLY A 56 -39.83 -5.46 37.33
N LEU A 57 -40.01 -5.05 38.59
CA LEU A 57 -40.40 -3.68 38.94
C LEU A 57 -39.32 -2.67 38.57
N ALA A 58 -38.05 -2.97 38.88
CA ALA A 58 -36.92 -2.11 38.50
C ALA A 58 -36.84 -1.92 36.97
N ALA A 59 -37.08 -2.97 36.20
CA ALA A 59 -37.05 -2.92 34.73
C ALA A 59 -38.18 -2.06 34.17
N LYS A 60 -39.39 -2.20 34.73
CA LYS A 60 -40.55 -1.38 34.35
C LYS A 60 -40.29 0.10 34.62
N GLU A 61 -39.77 0.42 35.80
CA GLU A 61 -39.47 1.78 36.20
C GLU A 61 -38.31 2.37 35.40
N ALA A 62 -37.24 1.59 35.20
CA ALA A 62 -36.11 1.97 34.34
C ALA A 62 -36.56 2.27 32.90
N SER A 63 -37.47 1.45 32.34
CA SER A 63 -38.01 1.71 30.99
C SER A 63 -38.88 2.97 30.93
N SER A 64 -39.58 3.31 32.01
CA SER A 64 -40.39 4.53 32.11
C SER A 64 -39.53 5.80 32.19
N HIS A 65 -38.33 5.68 32.78
CA HIS A 65 -37.34 6.75 32.87
C HIS A 65 -36.33 6.77 31.71
N SER A 66 -36.40 5.81 30.78
CA SER A 66 -35.53 5.75 29.61
C SER A 66 -36.12 6.57 28.46
N ASN A 67 -35.35 7.48 27.88
CA ASN A 67 -35.74 8.29 26.73
C ASN A 67 -34.65 8.29 25.64
N ALA A 68 -34.82 9.10 24.58
CA ALA A 68 -33.88 9.14 23.45
C ALA A 68 -32.45 9.61 23.83
N GLU A 69 -32.29 10.28 24.97
CA GLU A 69 -31.02 10.86 25.42
C GLU A 69 -30.41 10.15 26.64
N MET A 70 -31.21 9.34 27.35
CA MET A 70 -30.84 8.66 28.58
C MET A 70 -31.38 7.24 28.63
N GLN A 71 -30.48 6.27 28.68
CA GLN A 71 -30.81 4.85 28.79
C GLN A 71 -30.66 4.39 30.24
N VAL A 72 -31.74 3.88 30.83
CA VAL A 72 -31.69 3.27 32.17
C VAL A 72 -31.87 1.76 32.05
N SER A 73 -30.93 1.01 32.61
CA SER A 73 -30.94 -0.45 32.61
C SER A 73 -30.79 -0.99 34.02
N CYS A 74 -31.35 -2.17 34.28
CA CYS A 74 -31.25 -2.84 35.58
C CYS A 74 -30.74 -4.27 35.43
N SER A 75 -29.92 -4.71 36.38
CA SER A 75 -29.43 -6.09 36.47
C SER A 75 -29.44 -6.55 37.93
N SER A 76 -29.80 -7.81 38.16
CA SER A 76 -29.77 -8.41 39.50
C SER A 76 -28.48 -9.19 39.76
N VAL A 77 -27.96 -9.09 40.97
CA VAL A 77 -26.83 -9.88 41.49
C VAL A 77 -27.37 -10.84 42.55
N SER A 78 -27.55 -12.11 42.17
CA SER A 78 -28.21 -13.11 43.02
C SER A 78 -27.43 -13.42 44.31
N ALA A 79 -26.10 -13.36 44.28
CA ALA A 79 -25.25 -13.66 45.44
C ALA A 79 -25.47 -12.70 46.62
N SER A 80 -25.72 -11.41 46.35
CA SER A 80 -25.96 -10.37 47.36
C SER A 80 -27.43 -9.95 47.45
N LYS A 81 -28.34 -10.62 46.73
CA LYS A 81 -29.74 -10.19 46.53
C LYS A 81 -29.85 -8.68 46.23
N GLN A 82 -28.97 -8.21 45.36
CA GLN A 82 -28.83 -6.78 45.02
C GLN A 82 -29.36 -6.52 43.61
N ILE A 83 -30.03 -5.40 43.42
CA ILE A 83 -30.41 -4.90 42.10
C ILE A 83 -29.58 -3.67 41.80
N VAL A 84 -28.94 -3.67 40.65
CA VAL A 84 -28.05 -2.62 40.15
C VAL A 84 -28.77 -1.90 39.03
N ILE A 85 -28.88 -0.57 39.14
CA ILE A 85 -29.51 0.32 38.19
C ILE A 85 -28.42 1.20 37.59
N LYS A 86 -28.28 1.16 36.27
CA LYS A 86 -27.31 1.94 35.51
C LYS A 86 -28.06 2.92 34.61
N ALA A 87 -27.87 4.20 34.86
CA ALA A 87 -28.36 5.27 33.99
C ALA A 87 -27.20 5.82 33.17
N THR A 88 -27.33 5.80 31.84
CA THR A 88 -26.33 6.28 30.89
C THR A 88 -26.90 7.42 30.03
N GLY A 89 -26.24 8.57 29.99
CA GLY A 89 -26.71 9.74 29.25
C GLY A 89 -25.65 10.83 29.08
N SER A 90 -26.01 11.94 28.45
CA SER A 90 -25.08 13.06 28.15
C SER A 90 -24.76 13.94 29.37
N ASN A 91 -25.61 13.94 30.40
CA ASN A 91 -25.50 14.80 31.58
C ASN A 91 -25.23 14.00 32.86
N SER A 92 -24.09 14.26 33.51
CA SER A 92 -23.69 13.57 34.75
C SER A 92 -24.73 13.68 35.88
N SER A 93 -25.21 14.90 36.17
CA SER A 93 -26.20 15.14 37.24
C SER A 93 -27.54 14.45 36.96
N ALA A 94 -28.01 14.50 35.71
CA ALA A 94 -29.26 13.86 35.32
C ALA A 94 -29.18 12.33 35.42
N CYS A 95 -28.03 11.74 35.11
CA CYS A 95 -27.81 10.29 35.26
C CYS A 95 -27.86 9.87 36.74
N ILE A 96 -27.24 10.65 37.62
CA ILE A 96 -27.27 10.40 39.08
C ILE A 96 -28.71 10.45 39.58
N GLU A 97 -29.43 11.52 39.22
CA GLU A 97 -30.82 11.72 39.62
C GLU A 97 -31.72 10.60 39.08
N ALA A 98 -31.58 10.21 37.81
CA ALA A 98 -32.38 9.14 37.21
C ALA A 98 -32.12 7.78 37.84
N ALA A 99 -30.85 7.43 38.09
CA ALA A 99 -30.50 6.17 38.76
C ALA A 99 -31.09 6.11 40.18
N ASN A 100 -31.00 7.21 40.94
CA ASN A 100 -31.53 7.31 42.29
C ASN A 100 -33.06 7.32 42.32
N ASN A 101 -33.70 8.04 41.40
CA ASN A 101 -35.15 8.08 41.28
C ASN A 101 -35.74 6.70 40.96
N VAL A 102 -35.14 5.98 40.01
CA VAL A 102 -35.56 4.59 39.68
C VAL A 102 -35.32 3.66 40.86
N ALA A 103 -34.19 3.77 41.57
CA ALA A 103 -33.93 2.93 42.74
C ALA A 103 -34.94 3.18 43.87
N ASN A 104 -35.20 4.45 44.18
CA ASN A 104 -36.09 4.87 45.26
C ASN A 104 -37.57 4.56 44.94
N SER A 105 -38.03 4.81 43.72
CA SER A 105 -39.40 4.48 43.27
C SER A 105 -39.64 2.97 43.22
N THR A 106 -38.67 2.20 42.72
CA THR A 106 -38.74 0.72 42.74
C THR A 106 -38.86 0.21 44.16
N VAL A 107 -38.04 0.70 45.10
CA VAL A 107 -38.10 0.27 46.50
C VAL A 107 -39.42 0.67 47.16
N ARG A 108 -40.00 1.82 46.82
CA ARG A 108 -41.34 2.23 47.30
C ARG A 108 -42.43 1.28 46.81
N GLN A 109 -42.52 1.05 45.49
CA GLN A 109 -43.48 0.11 44.91
C GLN A 109 -43.31 -1.30 45.47
N TYR A 110 -42.06 -1.70 45.73
CA TYR A 110 -41.77 -3.02 46.26
C TYR A 110 -42.18 -3.17 47.74
N LYS A 111 -42.06 -2.12 48.55
CA LYS A 111 -42.58 -2.09 49.93
C LYS A 111 -44.11 -2.04 49.97
N GLU A 112 -44.76 -1.34 49.05
CA GLU A 112 -46.22 -1.30 48.93
C GLU A 112 -46.82 -2.67 48.56
N ALA A 113 -46.10 -3.47 47.77
CA ALA A 113 -46.51 -4.82 47.42
C ALA A 113 -46.42 -5.82 48.59
N SER A 114 -45.58 -5.58 49.59
CA SER A 114 -45.47 -6.44 50.79
C SER A 114 -44.79 -5.76 51.98
N ASN A 115 -45.50 -5.70 53.11
CA ASN A 115 -45.04 -5.09 54.37
C ASN A 115 -43.86 -5.81 55.06
N ASN A 116 -43.48 -7.01 54.61
CA ASN A 116 -42.37 -7.79 55.21
C ASN A 116 -41.03 -7.63 54.45
N ILE A 117 -40.99 -6.75 53.45
CA ILE A 117 -39.81 -6.54 52.61
C ILE A 117 -38.93 -5.44 53.20
N ILE A 118 -37.68 -5.80 53.49
CA ILE A 118 -36.62 -4.87 53.83
C ILE A 118 -35.80 -4.66 52.56
N ALA A 119 -35.80 -3.42 52.08
CA ALA A 119 -34.97 -2.99 50.96
C ALA A 119 -34.23 -1.70 51.31
N THR A 120 -32.92 -1.72 51.13
CA THR A 120 -32.00 -0.61 51.45
C THR A 120 -31.35 -0.11 50.17
N VAL A 121 -31.50 1.19 49.89
CA VAL A 121 -30.95 1.84 48.71
C VAL A 121 -29.56 2.36 49.01
N SER A 122 -28.64 2.10 48.08
CA SER A 122 -27.35 2.75 47.96
C SER A 122 -27.42 3.69 46.76
N GLU A 123 -27.52 4.97 47.04
CA GLU A 123 -27.63 6.03 46.03
C GLU A 123 -26.30 6.21 45.27
N ALA A 124 -26.41 6.53 43.98
CA ALA A 124 -25.30 6.99 43.17
C ALA A 124 -24.84 8.36 43.66
N SER A 125 -23.54 8.50 43.95
CA SER A 125 -22.92 9.77 44.37
C SER A 125 -22.05 10.41 43.29
N TYR A 126 -21.66 9.63 42.26
CA TYR A 126 -20.88 10.10 41.12
C TYR A 126 -21.27 9.35 39.84
N ALA A 127 -21.04 9.98 38.69
CA ALA A 127 -21.15 9.33 37.39
C ALA A 127 -19.76 9.18 36.77
N VAL A 128 -19.50 8.03 36.13
CA VAL A 128 -18.24 7.74 35.44
C VAL A 128 -18.37 8.15 33.97
N SER A 129 -17.41 8.90 33.44
CA SER A 129 -17.36 9.22 32.01
C SER A 129 -16.96 7.98 31.21
N ASN A 130 -17.83 7.54 30.30
CA ASN A 130 -17.57 6.44 29.36
C ASN A 130 -16.98 6.93 28.03
N SER A 131 -16.65 8.21 27.91
CA SER A 131 -15.96 8.70 26.71
C SER A 131 -14.65 7.93 26.55
N SER A 132 -14.56 7.16 25.46
CA SER A 132 -13.30 6.56 25.04
C SER A 132 -12.31 7.69 24.84
N SER A 133 -11.23 7.69 25.63
CA SER A 133 -10.18 8.72 25.54
C SER A 133 -9.83 8.97 24.08
N VAL A 134 -9.82 10.24 23.67
CA VAL A 134 -9.47 10.67 22.31
C VAL A 134 -8.15 10.02 21.86
N LEU A 135 -7.23 9.79 22.80
CA LEU A 135 -5.97 9.10 22.58
C LEU A 135 -6.16 7.63 22.16
N LYS A 136 -7.09 6.88 22.78
CA LYS A 136 -7.41 5.49 22.39
C LYS A 136 -8.03 5.42 20.99
N VAL A 137 -8.94 6.36 20.69
CA VAL A 137 -9.59 6.44 19.36
C VAL A 137 -8.56 6.81 18.30
N ALA A 138 -7.67 7.77 18.58
CA ALA A 138 -6.59 8.16 17.69
C ALA A 138 -5.59 7.01 17.45
N LEU A 139 -5.18 6.27 18.48
CA LEU A 139 -4.30 5.11 18.34
C LEU A 139 -4.93 4.03 17.45
N LEU A 140 -6.20 3.72 17.66
CA LEU A 140 -6.93 2.76 16.83
C LEU A 140 -7.01 3.24 15.37
N ALA A 141 -7.28 4.53 15.16
CA ALA A 141 -7.33 5.13 13.82
C ALA A 141 -5.97 5.08 13.11
N ILE A 142 -4.86 5.28 13.82
CA ILE A 142 -3.50 5.11 13.27
C ILE A 142 -3.30 3.66 12.81
N LEU A 143 -3.66 2.69 13.66
CA LEU A 143 -3.43 1.27 13.40
C LEU A 143 -4.24 0.79 12.18
N VAL A 144 -5.51 1.16 12.13
CA VAL A 144 -6.40 0.88 10.98
C VAL A 144 -5.94 1.64 9.73
N GLY A 145 -5.60 2.92 9.85
CA GLY A 145 -5.13 3.73 8.74
C GLY A 145 -3.83 3.20 8.13
N LEU A 146 -2.89 2.75 8.95
CA LEU A 146 -1.64 2.13 8.50
C LEU A 146 -1.92 0.83 7.75
N PHE A 147 -2.80 -0.02 8.29
CA PHE A 147 -3.17 -1.27 7.65
C PHE A 147 -3.80 -1.03 6.27
N LEU A 148 -4.77 -0.12 6.18
CA LEU A 148 -5.40 0.26 4.91
C LEU A 148 -4.38 0.83 3.92
N ALA A 149 -3.40 1.60 4.40
CA ALA A 149 -2.36 2.17 3.55
C ALA A 149 -1.49 1.08 2.91
N VAL A 150 -1.08 0.07 3.71
CA VAL A 150 -0.31 -1.07 3.21
C VAL A 150 -1.15 -1.88 2.22
N CYS A 151 -2.41 -2.18 2.52
CA CYS A 151 -3.32 -2.87 1.61
C CYS A 151 -3.48 -2.13 0.27
N PHE A 152 -3.67 -0.81 0.32
CA PHE A 152 -3.82 0.01 -0.88
C PHE A 152 -2.56 0.02 -1.75
N VAL A 153 -1.39 0.11 -1.12
CA VAL A 153 -0.11 0.07 -1.82
C VAL A 153 0.13 -1.30 -2.47
N VAL A 154 -0.21 -2.40 -1.80
CA VAL A 154 -0.17 -3.75 -2.38
C VAL A 154 -1.16 -3.90 -3.54
N PHE A 155 -2.34 -3.29 -3.43
CA PHE A 155 -3.34 -3.30 -4.51
C PHE A 155 -2.83 -2.60 -5.77
N ILE A 156 -2.23 -1.41 -5.64
CA ILE A 156 -1.60 -0.71 -6.76
C ILE A 156 -0.49 -1.55 -7.39
N ASP A 157 0.34 -2.19 -6.57
CA ASP A 157 1.39 -3.08 -7.07
C ASP A 157 0.81 -4.30 -7.82
N GLY A 158 -0.28 -4.89 -7.33
CA GLY A 158 -0.99 -5.98 -8.00
C GLY A 158 -1.54 -5.59 -9.38
N ILE A 159 -2.03 -4.36 -9.52
CA ILE A 159 -2.50 -3.84 -10.81
C ILE A 159 -1.32 -3.54 -11.73
N LYS A 160 -0.28 -2.84 -11.25
CA LYS A 160 0.86 -2.43 -12.06
C LYS A 160 1.75 -3.61 -12.46
N ALA A 161 1.85 -4.64 -11.61
CA ALA A 161 2.72 -5.81 -11.79
C ALA A 161 4.14 -5.43 -12.27
N PRO A 162 4.87 -4.57 -11.53
CA PRO A 162 6.17 -4.06 -11.96
C PRO A 162 7.22 -5.16 -12.07
N ILE A 163 8.21 -4.96 -12.94
CA ILE A 163 9.41 -5.79 -13.03
C ILE A 163 10.33 -5.45 -11.85
N ARG A 164 10.66 -6.42 -10.99
CA ARG A 164 11.49 -6.20 -9.78
C ARG A 164 12.88 -6.78 -9.87
N SER A 165 13.06 -7.81 -10.69
CA SER A 165 14.31 -8.53 -10.81
C SER A 165 14.47 -9.12 -12.20
N ARG A 166 15.65 -9.70 -12.45
CA ARG A 166 15.96 -10.38 -13.71
C ARG A 166 15.09 -11.62 -13.90
N GLU A 167 14.83 -12.34 -12.81
CA GLU A 167 14.01 -13.55 -12.79
C GLU A 167 12.55 -13.26 -13.21
N ASP A 168 12.02 -12.08 -12.88
CA ASP A 168 10.70 -11.64 -13.34
C ASP A 168 10.63 -11.51 -14.87
N ILE A 169 11.73 -11.11 -15.52
CA ILE A 169 11.81 -10.98 -16.98
C ILE A 169 11.88 -12.35 -17.62
N GLU A 170 12.77 -13.21 -17.13
CA GLU A 170 12.99 -14.54 -17.69
C GLU A 170 11.75 -15.42 -17.53
N SER A 171 11.09 -15.36 -16.37
CA SER A 171 9.86 -16.14 -16.12
C SER A 171 8.67 -15.68 -16.95
N SER A 172 8.52 -14.38 -17.22
CA SER A 172 7.37 -13.84 -17.95
C SER A 172 7.52 -13.88 -19.46
N SER A 173 8.71 -13.55 -19.98
CA SER A 173 8.97 -13.47 -21.42
C SER A 173 9.62 -14.73 -22.01
N LYS A 174 10.24 -15.58 -21.16
CA LYS A 174 11.11 -16.70 -21.58
C LYS A 174 12.32 -16.28 -22.40
N LEU A 175 12.70 -15.00 -22.33
CA LEU A 175 13.89 -14.45 -22.98
C LEU A 175 15.02 -14.31 -21.96
N PRO A 176 16.28 -14.55 -22.35
CA PRO A 176 17.42 -14.40 -21.46
C PRO A 176 17.68 -12.92 -21.15
N VAL A 177 18.14 -12.63 -19.92
CA VAL A 177 18.65 -11.30 -19.57
C VAL A 177 20.10 -11.17 -20.02
N LEU A 178 20.35 -10.29 -20.98
CA LEU A 178 21.67 -10.12 -21.61
C LEU A 178 22.67 -9.39 -20.70
N GLY A 179 22.20 -8.54 -19.79
CA GLY A 179 23.06 -7.80 -18.89
C GLY A 179 22.34 -6.66 -18.17
N ASN A 180 23.06 -6.04 -17.23
CA ASN A 180 22.60 -4.82 -16.59
C ASN A 180 23.12 -3.60 -17.32
N VAL A 181 22.31 -2.56 -17.44
CA VAL A 181 22.73 -1.26 -17.98
C VAL A 181 22.25 -0.14 -17.04
N PRO A 182 23.10 0.82 -16.64
CA PRO A 182 24.52 0.92 -16.96
C PRO A 182 25.35 -0.17 -16.27
N SER A 183 26.49 -0.53 -16.87
CA SER A 183 27.40 -1.54 -16.34
C SER A 183 28.77 -0.95 -15.99
N SER A 184 29.44 -1.52 -14.98
CA SER A 184 30.83 -1.16 -14.65
C SER A 184 31.81 -1.43 -15.80
N ASP A 185 31.45 -2.39 -16.66
CA ASP A 185 32.29 -2.90 -17.74
C ASP A 185 31.96 -2.18 -19.08
N GLY A 186 31.18 -1.09 -19.02
CA GLY A 186 30.83 -0.23 -20.16
C GLY A 186 30.08 -0.92 -21.30
N GLY A 187 29.37 -2.01 -21.02
CA GLY A 187 28.54 -2.74 -21.98
C GLY A 187 29.18 -4.01 -22.54
N GLU A 188 30.40 -4.39 -22.13
CA GLU A 188 31.08 -5.58 -22.66
C GLU A 188 30.27 -6.87 -22.46
N ARG A 189 29.71 -7.08 -21.26
CA ARG A 189 28.88 -8.26 -20.97
C ARG A 189 27.62 -8.30 -21.83
N LEU A 190 27.01 -7.14 -22.04
CA LEU A 190 25.81 -7.01 -22.88
C LEU A 190 26.13 -7.41 -24.32
N LEU A 191 27.25 -6.92 -24.86
CA LEU A 191 27.70 -7.24 -26.21
C LEU A 191 28.08 -8.72 -26.36
N ALA A 192 28.86 -9.27 -25.43
CA ALA A 192 29.29 -10.66 -25.45
C ALA A 192 28.10 -11.62 -25.44
N ASN A 193 27.15 -11.42 -24.50
CA ASN A 193 25.95 -12.24 -24.42
C ASN A 193 25.08 -12.11 -25.68
N LEU A 194 24.97 -10.90 -26.24
CA LEU A 194 24.27 -10.69 -27.50
C LEU A 194 24.90 -11.49 -28.65
N GLN A 195 26.24 -11.49 -28.75
CA GLN A 195 26.96 -12.24 -29.78
C GLN A 195 26.83 -13.74 -29.58
N PHE A 196 26.92 -14.23 -28.34
CA PHE A 196 26.74 -15.65 -28.03
C PHE A 196 25.33 -16.16 -28.35
N CYS A 197 24.30 -15.36 -28.10
CA CYS A 197 22.94 -15.73 -28.45
C CYS A 197 22.64 -15.63 -29.95
N HIS A 198 23.27 -14.70 -30.68
CA HIS A 198 23.08 -14.59 -32.12
C HIS A 198 23.91 -15.60 -32.93
N GLY A 199 25.10 -15.95 -32.44
CA GLY A 199 26.10 -16.80 -33.09
C GLY A 199 27.13 -16.03 -33.92
N THR A 200 26.81 -14.81 -34.36
CA THR A 200 27.72 -13.91 -35.10
C THR A 200 27.60 -12.47 -34.58
N ARG A 201 28.47 -11.59 -35.08
CA ARG A 201 28.37 -10.16 -34.80
C ARG A 201 27.22 -9.56 -35.62
N PRO A 202 26.20 -8.91 -35.00
CA PRO A 202 25.13 -8.29 -35.76
C PRO A 202 25.61 -7.02 -36.45
N SER A 203 25.13 -6.79 -37.68
CA SER A 203 25.38 -5.56 -38.42
C SER A 203 24.35 -4.47 -38.06
N THR A 204 23.13 -4.87 -37.71
CA THR A 204 22.06 -3.98 -37.27
C THR A 204 21.42 -4.44 -35.97
N VAL A 205 21.36 -3.55 -34.97
CA VAL A 205 20.76 -3.82 -33.66
C VAL A 205 19.61 -2.85 -33.41
N ALA A 206 18.40 -3.37 -33.27
CA ALA A 206 17.25 -2.60 -32.81
C ALA A 206 17.15 -2.66 -31.28
N VAL A 207 17.17 -1.51 -30.63
CA VAL A 207 17.00 -1.39 -29.17
C VAL A 207 15.61 -0.84 -28.91
N VAL A 208 14.72 -1.66 -28.34
CA VAL A 208 13.30 -1.34 -28.18
C VAL A 208 12.94 -1.25 -26.69
N PRO A 209 12.48 -0.09 -26.20
CA PRO A 209 12.05 0.05 -24.82
C PRO A 209 10.66 -0.57 -24.63
N ILE A 210 10.44 -1.18 -23.47
CA ILE A 210 9.14 -1.79 -23.15
C ILE A 210 8.08 -0.73 -22.82
N GLY A 211 8.47 0.30 -22.07
CA GLY A 211 7.60 1.43 -21.74
C GLY A 211 8.38 2.73 -21.66
N VAL A 212 9.41 2.81 -20.82
CA VAL A 212 10.16 4.05 -20.63
C VAL A 212 11.08 4.36 -21.82
N ALA A 213 10.74 5.38 -22.62
CA ALA A 213 11.48 5.78 -23.83
C ALA A 213 12.97 6.08 -23.58
N MET A 214 13.33 6.59 -22.40
CA MET A 214 14.70 6.96 -22.06
C MET A 214 15.63 5.75 -21.84
N THR A 215 15.10 4.54 -21.75
CA THR A 215 15.89 3.32 -21.53
C THR A 215 16.65 2.91 -22.78
N ALA A 216 16.02 3.02 -23.95
CA ALA A 216 16.61 2.61 -25.22
C ALA A 216 17.89 3.41 -25.55
N PRO A 217 17.92 4.76 -25.41
CA PRO A 217 19.14 5.53 -25.64
C PRO A 217 20.32 5.14 -24.74
N VAL A 218 20.05 4.77 -23.48
CA VAL A 218 21.11 4.39 -22.53
C VAL A 218 21.71 3.05 -22.93
N VAL A 219 20.87 2.04 -23.21
CA VAL A 219 21.32 0.73 -23.69
C VAL A 219 22.03 0.84 -25.04
N ALA A 220 21.49 1.64 -25.96
CA ALA A 220 22.07 1.83 -27.28
C ALA A 220 23.45 2.52 -27.20
N ARG A 221 23.65 3.48 -26.28
CA ARG A 221 24.96 4.10 -26.04
C ARG A 221 25.97 3.13 -25.44
N GLU A 222 25.60 2.34 -24.44
CA GLU A 222 26.53 1.34 -23.88
C GLU A 222 26.89 0.26 -24.90
N LEU A 223 25.91 -0.23 -25.65
CA LEU A 223 26.17 -1.22 -26.70
C LEU A 223 27.06 -0.64 -27.81
N ALA A 224 26.82 0.60 -28.23
CA ALA A 224 27.67 1.29 -29.19
C ALA A 224 29.11 1.43 -28.65
N GLY A 225 29.29 1.86 -27.41
CA GLY A 225 30.61 1.98 -26.79
C GLY A 225 31.33 0.63 -26.64
N ALA A 226 30.61 -0.47 -26.41
CA ALA A 226 31.20 -1.81 -26.38
C ALA A 226 31.64 -2.28 -27.77
N LEU A 227 30.83 -1.99 -28.80
CA LEU A 227 31.15 -2.32 -30.19
C LEU A 227 32.35 -1.50 -30.70
N GLU A 228 32.40 -0.20 -30.42
CA GLU A 228 33.52 0.67 -30.79
C GLU A 228 34.84 0.20 -30.18
N ARG A 229 34.82 -0.28 -28.93
CA ARG A 229 35.99 -0.87 -28.27
C ARG A 229 36.42 -2.23 -28.86
N SER A 230 35.55 -2.86 -29.64
CA SER A 230 35.83 -4.09 -30.39
C SER A 230 36.28 -3.82 -31.83
N ASP A 231 36.78 -2.61 -32.12
CA ASP A 231 37.27 -2.15 -33.43
C ASP A 231 36.19 -2.12 -34.54
N VAL A 232 34.95 -1.82 -34.15
CA VAL A 232 33.82 -1.68 -35.08
C VAL A 232 33.42 -0.21 -35.21
N ARG A 233 33.21 0.26 -36.44
CA ARG A 233 32.61 1.58 -36.65
C ARG A 233 31.12 1.54 -36.36
N VAL A 234 30.67 2.20 -35.29
CA VAL A 234 29.25 2.22 -34.92
C VAL A 234 28.59 3.52 -35.32
N LYS A 235 27.37 3.43 -35.87
CA LYS A 235 26.48 4.58 -36.04
C LYS A 235 25.26 4.41 -35.15
N LEU A 236 25.12 5.31 -34.19
CA LEU A 236 23.91 5.42 -33.38
C LEU A 236 22.84 6.19 -34.15
N VAL A 237 21.66 5.61 -34.32
CA VAL A 237 20.53 6.23 -35.03
C VAL A 237 19.32 6.29 -34.11
N LYS A 238 18.63 7.44 -34.09
CA LYS A 238 17.33 7.54 -33.44
C LYS A 238 16.26 6.99 -34.38
N GLY A 239 15.54 5.96 -33.95
CA GLY A 239 14.41 5.40 -34.67
C GLY A 239 13.22 6.36 -34.66
N SER A 240 12.58 6.53 -35.82
CA SER A 240 11.32 7.27 -35.91
C SER A 240 10.15 6.41 -35.42
N PRO A 241 9.24 6.93 -34.59
CA PRO A 241 8.02 6.22 -34.17
C PRO A 241 7.07 5.88 -35.33
N HIS A 242 7.22 6.53 -36.48
CA HIS A 242 6.42 6.31 -37.69
C HIS A 242 7.22 5.72 -38.85
N ALA A 243 8.32 5.02 -38.54
CA ALA A 243 9.09 4.31 -39.57
C ALA A 243 8.23 3.21 -40.21
N ASN A 244 8.10 3.21 -41.54
CA ASN A 244 7.31 2.21 -42.28
C ASN A 244 8.19 1.13 -42.94
N LYS A 245 9.51 1.31 -42.96
CA LYS A 245 10.48 0.36 -43.49
C LYS A 245 11.85 0.64 -42.88
N PHE A 246 12.60 -0.42 -42.58
CA PHE A 246 14.00 -0.34 -42.17
C PHE A 246 14.81 -1.30 -43.06
N GLN A 247 15.61 -0.74 -43.96
CA GLN A 247 16.49 -1.50 -44.83
C GLN A 247 17.77 -0.70 -45.02
N VAL A 248 18.88 -1.20 -44.49
CA VAL A 248 20.17 -0.54 -44.55
C VAL A 248 21.23 -1.59 -44.89
N SER A 249 22.03 -1.32 -45.91
CA SER A 249 23.23 -2.12 -46.20
C SER A 249 24.37 -1.62 -45.30
N VAL A 250 24.86 -2.49 -44.42
CA VAL A 250 25.94 -2.16 -43.49
C VAL A 250 27.20 -2.91 -43.92
N PRO A 251 28.36 -2.23 -44.07
CA PRO A 251 29.65 -2.88 -44.30
C PRO A 251 30.02 -3.85 -43.17
N GLU A 252 30.87 -4.85 -43.46
CA GLU A 252 31.27 -5.87 -42.47
C GLU A 252 31.98 -5.29 -41.23
N ASP A 253 32.72 -4.20 -41.41
CA ASP A 253 33.47 -3.47 -40.37
C ASP A 253 32.65 -2.38 -39.65
N ALA A 254 31.33 -2.32 -39.91
CA ALA A 254 30.43 -1.34 -39.31
C ALA A 254 29.23 -1.98 -38.61
N ALA A 255 28.62 -1.27 -37.67
CA ALA A 255 27.34 -1.64 -37.09
C ALA A 255 26.44 -0.42 -36.90
N ILE A 256 25.14 -0.64 -36.99
CA ILE A 256 24.13 0.38 -36.72
C ILE A 256 23.33 -0.04 -35.50
N VAL A 257 23.30 0.84 -34.48
CA VAL A 257 22.47 0.65 -33.30
C VAL A 257 21.34 1.65 -33.36
N VAL A 258 20.10 1.17 -33.43
CA VAL A 258 18.91 2.01 -33.54
C VAL A 258 18.21 2.08 -32.19
N SER A 259 18.19 3.27 -31.60
CA SER A 259 17.41 3.57 -30.40
C SER A 259 15.96 3.85 -30.80
N CYS A 260 15.06 2.92 -30.54
CA CYS A 260 13.64 3.06 -30.89
C CYS A 260 12.86 3.81 -29.81
N GLU A 261 11.71 4.36 -30.20
CA GLU A 261 10.69 4.81 -29.25
C GLU A 261 9.77 3.63 -28.84
N PRO A 262 9.06 3.71 -27.71
CA PRO A 262 8.16 2.65 -27.27
C PRO A 262 7.04 2.39 -28.28
N LEU A 263 6.52 1.15 -28.32
CA LEU A 263 5.40 0.80 -29.19
C LEU A 263 4.12 1.60 -28.87
N GLU A 264 4.00 2.13 -27.66
CA GLU A 264 2.90 3.04 -27.28
C GLU A 264 2.94 4.37 -28.05
N ALA A 265 4.11 4.82 -28.53
CA ALA A 265 4.26 6.03 -29.32
C ALA A 265 4.03 5.82 -30.82
N GLY A 266 4.13 4.58 -31.30
CA GLY A 266 3.91 4.22 -32.70
C GLY A 266 4.56 2.89 -33.10
N MET A 267 4.15 2.36 -34.27
CA MET A 267 4.62 1.06 -34.76
C MET A 267 6.02 1.07 -35.40
N GLY A 268 6.70 2.22 -35.44
CA GLY A 268 8.03 2.35 -36.04
C GLY A 268 9.06 1.40 -35.43
N ALA A 269 9.00 1.16 -34.11
CA ALA A 269 9.89 0.20 -33.46
C ALA A 269 9.69 -1.23 -33.98
N ALA A 270 8.46 -1.63 -34.31
CA ALA A 270 8.18 -2.95 -34.87
C ALA A 270 8.75 -3.11 -36.29
N TYR A 271 8.61 -2.09 -37.14
CA TYR A 271 9.20 -2.10 -38.49
C TYR A 271 10.74 -2.10 -38.46
N ILE A 272 11.33 -1.34 -37.53
CA ILE A 272 12.79 -1.32 -37.33
C ILE A 272 13.26 -2.69 -36.83
N ALA A 273 12.57 -3.27 -35.83
CA ALA A 273 12.90 -4.58 -35.28
C ALA A 273 12.72 -5.73 -36.29
N HIS A 274 11.76 -5.62 -37.21
CA HIS A 274 11.58 -6.57 -38.31
C HIS A 274 12.77 -6.56 -39.30
N GLY A 275 13.28 -5.36 -39.62
CA GLY A 275 14.38 -5.20 -40.57
C GLY A 275 15.78 -5.30 -39.97
N ALA A 276 15.91 -5.41 -38.65
CA ALA A 276 17.17 -5.53 -37.95
C ALA A 276 17.60 -7.01 -37.80
N ASP A 277 18.91 -7.26 -37.81
CA ASP A 277 19.45 -8.61 -37.60
C ASP A 277 19.08 -9.13 -36.22
N VAL A 278 19.07 -8.23 -35.24
CA VAL A 278 18.79 -8.54 -33.84
C VAL A 278 18.01 -7.44 -33.16
N THR A 279 17.10 -7.84 -32.27
CA THR A 279 16.33 -6.94 -31.41
C THR A 279 16.64 -7.22 -29.94
N VAL A 280 16.98 -6.15 -29.20
CA VAL A 280 17.20 -6.16 -27.76
C VAL A 280 16.10 -5.34 -27.10
N LEU A 281 15.40 -5.94 -26.13
CA LEU A 281 14.41 -5.22 -25.33
C LEU A 281 15.06 -4.52 -24.16
N CYS A 282 14.53 -3.38 -23.73
CA CYS A 282 14.98 -2.67 -22.53
C CYS A 282 13.89 -2.67 -21.47
N ALA A 283 14.23 -3.13 -20.27
CA ALA A 283 13.33 -3.19 -19.12
C ALA A 283 13.94 -2.46 -17.91
N SER A 284 13.23 -1.46 -17.39
CA SER A 284 13.61 -0.77 -16.15
C SER A 284 12.92 -1.35 -14.92
N GLU A 285 13.70 -1.52 -13.84
CA GLU A 285 13.19 -1.92 -12.53
C GLU A 285 12.13 -0.92 -12.01
N TRP A 286 11.00 -1.43 -11.52
CA TRP A 286 9.84 -0.69 -10.98
C TRP A 286 9.08 0.24 -11.95
N ALA A 287 9.73 0.72 -13.00
CA ALA A 287 9.12 1.61 -13.97
C ALA A 287 8.23 0.83 -14.95
N ASP A 288 8.79 -0.22 -15.56
CA ASP A 288 8.10 -1.08 -16.52
C ASP A 288 7.35 -2.22 -15.84
N SER A 289 6.32 -2.73 -16.51
CA SER A 289 5.49 -3.84 -16.02
C SER A 289 5.73 -5.14 -16.78
N ARG A 290 5.51 -6.27 -16.09
CA ARG A 290 5.54 -7.61 -16.73
C ARG A 290 4.48 -7.73 -17.83
N ARG A 291 3.33 -7.05 -17.67
CA ARG A 291 2.26 -7.03 -18.67
C ARG A 291 2.69 -6.31 -19.95
N GLN A 292 3.35 -5.15 -19.82
CA GLN A 292 3.91 -4.45 -20.98
C GLN A 292 4.99 -5.29 -21.67
N LEU A 293 5.89 -5.95 -20.93
CA LEU A 293 6.90 -6.84 -21.51
C LEU A 293 6.26 -7.92 -22.38
N VAL A 294 5.27 -8.64 -21.86
CA VAL A 294 4.57 -9.69 -22.61
C VAL A 294 3.85 -9.13 -23.84
N SER A 295 3.25 -7.94 -23.72
CA SER A 295 2.59 -7.26 -24.84
C SER A 295 3.59 -6.90 -25.95
N VAL A 296 4.72 -6.30 -25.59
CA VAL A 296 5.77 -5.89 -26.56
C VAL A 296 6.38 -7.11 -27.24
N VAL A 297 6.68 -8.18 -26.48
CA VAL A 297 7.18 -9.45 -27.06
C VAL A 297 6.18 -10.03 -28.06
N ARG A 298 4.88 -9.98 -27.75
CA ARG A 298 3.82 -10.45 -28.65
C ARG A 298 3.76 -9.62 -29.93
N GLU A 299 3.75 -8.30 -29.82
CA GLU A 299 3.70 -7.38 -30.98
C GLU A 299 4.93 -7.54 -31.89
N LEU A 300 6.13 -7.62 -31.31
CA LEU A 300 7.36 -7.87 -32.06
C LEU A 300 7.39 -9.28 -32.67
N GLY A 301 6.79 -10.26 -32.02
CA GLY A 301 6.57 -11.59 -32.57
C GLY A 301 5.68 -11.57 -33.81
N LEU A 302 4.62 -10.75 -33.82
CA LEU A 302 3.77 -10.54 -35.01
C LEU A 302 4.56 -9.90 -36.16
N ALA A 303 5.44 -8.96 -35.83
CA ALA A 303 6.36 -8.35 -36.78
C ALA A 303 7.50 -9.29 -37.20
N LYS A 304 7.57 -10.54 -36.72
CA LYS A 304 8.65 -11.50 -36.99
C LYS A 304 10.05 -10.96 -36.66
N ALA A 305 10.15 -10.09 -35.65
CA ALA A 305 11.42 -9.56 -35.20
C ALA A 305 12.25 -10.65 -34.49
N LYS A 306 13.58 -10.64 -34.69
CA LYS A 306 14.49 -11.58 -34.03
C LYS A 306 14.89 -11.07 -32.64
N ILE A 307 14.03 -11.33 -31.64
CA ILE A 307 14.27 -10.92 -30.26
C ILE A 307 15.31 -11.85 -29.62
N ILE A 308 16.46 -11.29 -29.21
CA ILE A 308 17.57 -12.06 -28.63
C ILE A 308 17.46 -12.15 -27.11
N GLY A 309 17.06 -11.05 -26.47
CA GLY A 309 17.03 -10.97 -25.02
C GLY A 309 16.69 -9.58 -24.52
N VAL A 310 16.79 -9.43 -23.21
CA VAL A 310 16.41 -8.21 -22.51
C VAL A 310 17.62 -7.61 -21.79
N ALA A 311 17.88 -6.32 -22.01
CA ALA A 311 18.77 -5.50 -21.20
C ALA A 311 17.99 -4.99 -19.97
N TYR A 312 18.50 -5.30 -18.77
CA TYR A 312 17.87 -4.92 -17.51
C TYR A 312 18.48 -3.63 -16.98
N LEU A 313 17.66 -2.63 -16.69
CA LEU A 313 18.10 -1.36 -16.11
C LEU A 313 17.70 -1.34 -14.64
N PRO A 314 18.62 -1.63 -13.70
CA PRO A 314 18.34 -1.51 -12.28
C PRO A 314 18.05 -0.05 -11.93
N GLU A 315 17.19 0.18 -10.95
CA GLU A 315 16.96 1.53 -10.44
C GLU A 315 18.28 2.05 -9.86
N GLU A 316 18.74 3.23 -10.32
CA GLU A 316 19.95 3.85 -9.80
C GLU A 316 19.81 4.00 -8.28
N LYS A 317 20.57 3.21 -7.52
CA LYS A 317 20.78 3.49 -6.10
C LYS A 317 21.49 4.83 -6.07
N LYS A 318 20.79 5.90 -5.66
CA LYS A 318 21.40 7.22 -5.38
C LYS A 318 22.79 6.96 -4.79
N PRO A 319 23.87 7.43 -5.43
CA PRO A 319 25.20 7.26 -4.89
C PRO A 319 25.15 7.73 -3.44
N ARG A 320 25.56 6.87 -2.50
CA ARG A 320 25.88 7.36 -1.16
C ARG A 320 26.93 8.43 -1.40
N GLU A 321 26.56 9.67 -1.10
CA GLU A 321 27.47 10.81 -1.10
C GLU A 321 28.76 10.33 -0.42
N PRO A 322 29.93 10.39 -1.11
CA PRO A 322 31.15 9.92 -0.49
C PRO A 322 31.34 10.73 0.79
N ARG A 323 31.39 10.05 1.94
CA ARG A 323 31.80 10.66 3.21
C ARG A 323 33.06 11.44 2.91
N ARG A 324 33.01 12.78 2.95
CA ARG A 324 34.18 13.64 2.87
C ARG A 324 35.22 13.05 3.82
N ALA A 325 36.29 12.49 3.27
CA ALA A 325 37.46 12.15 4.05
C ALA A 325 37.88 13.47 4.72
N LYS A 326 37.94 13.48 6.05
CA LYS A 326 38.57 14.58 6.77
C LYS A 326 39.99 14.70 6.21
N ALA A 327 40.32 15.87 5.67
CA ALA A 327 41.69 16.19 5.36
C ALA A 327 42.54 16.04 6.64
N PRO A 328 43.76 15.50 6.56
CA PRO A 328 44.66 15.51 7.69
C PRO A 328 44.95 16.96 8.08
N GLU A 329 44.69 17.31 9.34
CA GLU A 329 45.18 18.55 9.94
C GLU A 329 46.71 18.51 9.83
N GLY A 330 47.27 19.49 9.12
CA GLY A 330 48.70 19.60 8.90
C GLY A 330 49.45 19.93 10.19
N GLU A 331 50.62 19.31 10.33
CA GLU A 331 51.76 19.82 11.11
C GLU A 331 52.33 21.10 10.48
#